data_AF-A0A8X7N1J3-F1
#
_entry.id   AF-A0A8X7N1J3-F1
#
_cell.length_a   1.000
_cell.length_b   1.000
_cell.length_c   1.000
_cell.angle_alpha   90.00
_cell.angle_beta   90.00
_cell.angle_gamma   90.00
#
_symmetry.space_group_name_H-M   'P 1'
#
loop_
_entity.id
_entity.type
_entity.pdbx_description
1 polymer ?
#
loop_
_entity_poly.entity_id
_entity_poly.type
_entity_poly.pdbx_seq_one_letter_code
_entity_poly.pdbx_strand_id
1 'polypeptide(L)'
;MTPTSSPGSSSSVNIRWPTHLSISADLIFGTVTSFNFNHEVETTIFDINYKEHAGETQIWSRTEPDPGAYIATNCIFETAPMRVVVPDIAHLRRIPEEFDDEHLLG
;
A
#
# COMPACT_ATOMS: atom_id res chain seq x y z
N MET A 1 58.85 -1.31 -17.28
CA MET A 1 57.58 -1.37 -18.03
C MET A 1 56.50 -1.80 -17.06
N THR A 2 55.68 -0.87 -16.58
CA THR A 2 54.51 -1.16 -15.72
C THR A 2 53.26 -0.83 -16.53
N PRO A 3 52.34 -1.79 -16.76
CA PRO A 3 51.10 -1.49 -17.45
C PRO A 3 50.13 -0.75 -16.52
N THR A 4 49.58 0.32 -17.07
CA THR A 4 48.67 1.29 -16.48
C THR A 4 47.21 0.81 -16.56
N SER A 5 46.54 0.85 -15.40
CA SER A 5 45.08 0.94 -15.13
C SER A 5 44.08 0.29 -16.09
N SER A 6 43.29 -0.65 -15.58
CA SER A 6 41.92 -0.88 -16.06
C SER A 6 40.97 0.08 -15.34
N PRO A 7 40.18 0.92 -16.03
CA PRO A 7 39.14 1.70 -15.38
C PRO A 7 38.03 0.73 -14.97
N GLY A 8 37.83 0.58 -13.66
CA GLY A 8 36.67 -0.13 -13.13
C GLY A 8 35.43 0.48 -13.74
N SER A 9 34.62 -0.37 -14.40
CA SER A 9 33.26 -0.04 -14.80
C SER A 9 32.56 0.58 -13.60
N SER A 10 32.38 1.90 -13.63
CA SER A 10 31.45 2.57 -12.75
C SER A 10 30.09 2.11 -13.21
N SER A 11 29.64 0.98 -12.66
CA SER A 11 28.21 0.69 -12.63
C SER A 11 27.59 1.90 -11.95
N SER A 12 27.00 2.79 -12.73
CA SER A 12 26.15 3.85 -12.21
C SER A 12 25.08 3.11 -11.43
N VAL A 13 25.23 3.04 -10.11
CA VAL A 13 24.15 2.65 -9.23
C VAL A 13 23.07 3.66 -9.55
N ASN A 14 22.07 3.21 -10.31
CA ASN A 14 20.88 3.99 -10.57
C ASN A 14 20.22 4.14 -9.20
N ILE A 15 20.61 5.18 -8.46
CA ILE A 15 19.89 5.66 -7.29
C ILE A 15 18.60 6.26 -7.86
N ARG A 16 17.67 5.39 -8.25
CA ARG A 16 16.30 5.80 -8.51
C ARG A 16 15.78 6.17 -7.13
N TRP A 17 15.62 7.46 -6.88
CA TRP A 17 14.79 7.91 -5.78
C TRP A 17 13.39 7.39 -6.09
N PRO A 18 12.83 6.46 -5.32
CA PRO A 18 11.47 6.04 -5.58
C PRO A 18 10.57 7.22 -5.24
N THR A 19 9.98 7.84 -6.26
CA THR A 19 8.95 8.88 -6.10
C THR A 19 7.65 8.18 -5.76
N HIS A 20 7.58 7.61 -4.56
CA HIS A 20 6.34 7.10 -4.04
C HIS A 20 5.39 8.27 -3.85
N LEU A 21 4.24 8.23 -4.51
CA LEU A 21 3.16 9.16 -4.24
C LEU A 21 2.62 8.83 -2.85
N SER A 22 2.54 9.80 -1.95
CA SER A 22 1.87 9.59 -0.67
C SER A 22 0.37 9.79 -0.88
N ILE A 23 -0.45 8.83 -0.45
CA ILE A 23 -1.90 8.89 -0.52
C ILE A 23 -2.49 8.88 0.88
N SER A 24 -3.58 9.65 1.05
CA SER A 24 -4.55 9.41 2.12
C SER A 24 -5.87 9.09 1.43
N ALA A 25 -6.44 7.93 1.74
CA ALA A 25 -7.60 7.40 1.05
C ALA A 25 -8.38 6.45 1.97
N ASP A 26 -9.65 6.26 1.63
CA ASP A 26 -10.48 5.23 2.20
C ASP A 26 -10.25 3.93 1.42
N LEU A 27 -9.96 2.86 2.16
CA LEU A 27 -9.64 1.53 1.63
C LEU A 27 -10.67 0.54 2.17
N ILE A 28 -11.21 -0.32 1.32
CA ILE A 28 -12.02 -1.46 1.76
C ILE A 28 -11.17 -2.72 1.65
N PHE A 29 -10.89 -3.35 2.78
CA PHE A 29 -10.13 -4.59 2.87
C PHE A 29 -11.04 -5.81 2.73
N GLY A 30 -10.68 -6.68 1.79
CA GLY A 30 -11.31 -7.96 1.54
C GLY A 30 -10.46 -9.11 2.08
N THR A 31 -10.09 -10.02 1.18
CA THR A 31 -9.33 -11.23 1.54
C THR A 31 -7.89 -10.89 1.90
N VAL A 32 -7.40 -11.46 3.01
CA VAL A 32 -6.01 -11.32 3.46
C VAL A 32 -5.23 -12.60 3.16
N THR A 33 -4.06 -12.43 2.56
CA THR A 33 -3.03 -13.48 2.42
C THR A 33 -1.82 -13.08 3.24
N SER A 34 -1.47 -13.88 4.25
CA SER A 34 -0.38 -13.55 5.17
C SER A 34 0.79 -14.51 5.07
N PHE A 35 1.99 -13.95 5.15
CA PHE A 35 3.22 -14.70 5.34
C PHE A 35 4.08 -14.05 6.43
N ASN A 36 4.11 -14.69 7.60
CA ASN A 36 4.72 -14.15 8.83
C ASN A 36 4.09 -12.80 9.24
N PHE A 37 4.85 -11.71 9.15
CA PHE A 37 4.45 -10.35 9.52
C PHE A 37 4.12 -9.47 8.31
N ASN A 38 4.04 -10.06 7.11
CA ASN A 38 3.66 -9.36 5.89
C ASN A 38 2.28 -9.85 5.45
N HIS A 39 1.36 -8.91 5.27
CA HIS A 39 -0.02 -9.16 4.88
C HIS A 39 -0.27 -8.49 3.54
N GLU A 40 -0.68 -9.28 2.55
CA GLU A 40 -1.19 -8.82 1.26
C GLU A 40 -2.71 -8.86 1.32
N VAL A 41 -3.35 -7.72 1.13
CA VAL A 41 -4.79 -7.54 1.32
C VAL A 41 -5.42 -7.08 0.02
N GLU A 42 -6.39 -7.84 -0.47
CA GLU A 42 -7.24 -7.38 -1.56
C GLU A 42 -7.96 -6.10 -1.13
N THR A 43 -7.78 -5.03 -1.91
CA THR A 43 -8.25 -3.70 -1.52
C THR A 43 -9.05 -3.06 -2.62
N THR A 44 -10.22 -2.53 -2.27
CA THR A 44 -11.00 -1.67 -3.17
C THR A 44 -10.76 -0.21 -2.82
N ILE A 45 -10.47 0.60 -3.83
CA ILE A 45 -10.26 2.04 -3.74
C ILE A 45 -11.30 2.73 -4.64
N PHE A 46 -11.89 3.82 -4.16
CA PHE A 46 -12.84 4.61 -4.93
C PHE A 46 -12.18 5.86 -5.50
N ASP A 47 -12.50 6.17 -6.75
CA ASP A 47 -12.13 7.46 -7.34
C ASP A 47 -13.15 8.57 -7.02
N ILE A 48 -12.87 9.77 -7.52
CA ILE A 48 -13.73 10.96 -7.33
C ILE A 48 -15.16 10.81 -7.89
N ASN A 49 -15.42 9.80 -8.72
CA ASN A 49 -16.72 9.49 -9.30
C ASN A 49 -17.40 8.30 -8.60
N TYR A 50 -16.88 7.87 -7.44
CA TYR A 50 -17.32 6.67 -6.74
C TYR A 50 -17.18 5.39 -7.58
N LYS A 51 -16.26 5.37 -8.54
CA LYS A 51 -15.96 4.14 -9.27
C LYS A 51 -14.96 3.32 -8.48
N GLU A 52 -15.28 2.04 -8.32
CA GLU A 52 -14.42 1.04 -7.71
C GLU A 52 -13.23 0.69 -8.59
N HIS A 53 -12.05 0.60 -7.97
CA HIS A 53 -10.83 0.11 -8.56
C HIS A 53 -10.22 -0.94 -7.64
N ALA A 54 -9.95 -2.12 -8.20
CA ALA A 54 -9.25 -3.18 -7.47
C ALA A 54 -7.76 -2.84 -7.33
N GLY A 55 -7.22 -3.09 -6.15
CA GLY A 55 -5.83 -2.92 -5.81
C GLY A 55 -5.39 -3.89 -4.72
N GLU A 56 -4.15 -3.74 -4.29
CA GLU A 56 -3.53 -4.54 -3.24
C GLU A 56 -2.97 -3.63 -2.16
N THR A 57 -3.18 -3.96 -0.90
CA THR A 57 -2.51 -3.29 0.22
C THR A 57 -1.50 -4.23 0.85
N GLN A 58 -0.25 -3.77 0.96
CA GLN A 58 0.80 -4.48 1.66
C GLN A 58 1.03 -3.84 3.03
N ILE A 59 0.88 -4.65 4.08
CA ILE A 59 0.95 -4.19 5.46
C ILE A 59 1.96 -5.04 6.20
N TRP A 60 2.88 -4.37 6.90
CA TRP A 60 3.70 -5.02 7.89
C TRP A 60 3.08 -4.87 9.28
N SER A 61 2.65 -5.96 9.89
CA SER A 61 2.08 -5.97 11.23
C SER A 61 2.24 -7.32 11.93
N ARG A 62 2.02 -7.32 13.26
CA ARG A 62 2.05 -8.57 14.05
C ARG A 62 0.80 -9.40 13.92
N THR A 63 -0.28 -8.77 13.51
CA THR A 63 -1.62 -9.35 13.43
C THR A 63 -2.17 -9.01 12.05
N GLU A 64 -2.88 -9.97 11.48
CA GLU A 64 -3.60 -9.77 10.23
C GLU A 64 -4.63 -8.65 10.44
N PRO A 65 -4.78 -7.73 9.48
CA PRO A 65 -5.87 -6.75 9.53
C PRO A 65 -7.21 -7.46 9.32
N ASP A 66 -8.23 -7.04 10.06
CA ASP A 66 -9.59 -7.51 9.80
C ASP A 66 -10.10 -6.98 8.44
N PRO A 67 -11.02 -7.69 7.78
CA PRO A 67 -11.77 -7.12 6.66
C PRO A 67 -12.61 -5.92 7.08
N GLY A 68 -12.87 -5.00 6.15
CA GLY A 68 -13.73 -3.83 6.37
C GLY A 68 -13.12 -2.52 5.88
N ALA A 69 -13.74 -1.39 6.26
CA ALA A 69 -13.32 -0.07 5.82
C ALA A 69 -12.22 0.53 6.72
N TYR A 70 -11.20 1.12 6.10
CA TYR A 70 -10.05 1.73 6.74
C TYR A 70 -9.74 3.10 6.14
N ILE A 71 -9.39 4.05 7.00
CA ILE A 71 -8.77 5.31 6.59
C ILE A 71 -7.26 5.10 6.60
N ALA A 72 -6.64 5.21 5.44
CA ALA A 72 -5.20 5.17 5.26
C ALA A 72 -4.65 6.59 5.20
N THR A 73 -3.56 6.86 5.92
CA THR A 73 -2.93 8.18 5.97
C THR A 73 -1.44 8.10 5.69
N ASN A 74 -0.94 8.99 4.84
CA ASN A 74 0.46 9.05 4.44
C ASN A 74 1.04 7.71 3.94
N CYS A 75 0.23 6.89 3.29
CA CYS A 75 0.68 5.61 2.75
C CYS A 75 1.34 5.79 1.39
N ILE A 76 2.23 4.89 1.03
CA ILE A 76 2.86 4.87 -0.28
C ILE A 76 1.87 4.31 -1.30
N PHE A 77 1.74 4.95 -2.44
CA PHE A 77 0.90 4.49 -3.54
C PHE A 77 1.70 4.28 -4.81
N GLU A 78 1.52 3.12 -5.41
CA GLU A 78 1.98 2.78 -6.75
C GLU A 78 0.78 2.71 -7.68
N THR A 79 0.92 3.27 -8.87
CA THR A 79 -0.17 3.32 -9.87
C THR A 79 -0.14 2.15 -10.86
N ALA A 80 0.93 1.35 -10.86
CA ALA A 80 1.14 0.26 -11.82
C ALA A 80 2.03 -0.84 -11.23
N PRO A 81 1.47 -1.85 -10.53
CA PRO A 81 0.05 -2.07 -10.25
C PRO A 81 -0.51 -1.10 -9.19
N MET A 82 -1.84 -0.95 -9.10
CA MET A 82 -2.50 -0.16 -8.05
C MET A 82 -2.27 -0.80 -6.69
N ARG A 83 -1.26 -0.28 -5.97
CA ARG A 83 -0.81 -0.87 -4.70
C ARG A 83 -0.60 0.19 -3.66
N VAL A 84 -1.14 -0.05 -2.47
CA VAL A 84 -0.90 0.77 -1.28
C VAL A 84 0.10 0.03 -0.40
N VAL A 85 1.21 0.68 -0.04
CA VAL A 85 2.18 0.13 0.91
C VAL A 85 2.03 0.90 2.22
N VAL A 86 1.65 0.16 3.26
CA VAL A 86 1.45 0.66 4.61
C VAL A 86 2.70 0.30 5.42
N PRO A 87 3.54 1.29 5.78
CA PRO A 87 4.82 1.01 6.44
C PRO A 87 4.64 0.51 7.88
N ASP A 88 3.57 0.96 8.55
CA ASP A 88 3.20 0.54 9.89
C ASP A 88 1.69 0.71 10.09
N ILE A 89 1.10 -0.16 10.90
CA ILE A 89 -0.35 -0.18 11.17
C ILE A 89 -0.87 1.14 11.77
N ALA A 90 -0.02 1.97 12.39
CA ALA A 90 -0.41 3.30 12.88
C ALA A 90 -0.91 4.26 11.78
N HIS A 91 -0.62 3.96 10.51
CA HIS A 91 -1.11 4.72 9.35
C HIS A 91 -2.51 4.30 8.91
N LEU A 92 -3.05 3.24 9.50
CA LEU A 92 -4.38 2.73 9.25
C LEU A 92 -5.27 2.97 10.47
N ARG A 93 -6.49 3.43 10.20
CA ARG A 93 -7.55 3.50 11.21
C ARG A 93 -8.79 2.80 10.67
N ARG A 94 -9.19 1.72 11.32
CA ARG A 94 -10.45 1.04 11.01
C ARG A 94 -11.63 1.96 11.29
N ILE A 95 -12.58 2.01 10.37
CA ILE A 95 -13.88 2.66 10.56
C ILE A 95 -14.74 1.65 11.35
N PRO A 96 -15.32 2.04 12.51
CA PRO A 96 -16.19 1.13 13.25
C PRO A 96 -17.41 0.73 12.41
N GLU A 97 -17.81 -0.54 12.51
CA GLU A 97 -18.92 -1.12 11.73
C GLU A 97 -20.26 -0.37 11.95
N GLU A 98 -20.43 0.26 13.12
CA GLU A 98 -21.59 1.12 13.43
C GLU A 98 -21.74 2.32 12.50
N PHE A 99 -20.64 2.76 11.86
CA PHE A 99 -20.64 3.83 10.87
C PHE A 99 -20.64 3.32 9.43
N ASP A 100 -20.55 1.99 9.25
CA ASP A 100 -20.52 1.35 7.94
C ASP A 100 -21.94 1.18 7.36
N ASP A 101 -22.99 1.15 8.21
CA ASP A 101 -24.39 1.04 7.77
C ASP A 101 -25.42 1.70 8.71
N GLU A 102 -25.82 2.94 8.40
CA GLU A 102 -27.12 3.51 8.81
C GLU A 102 -27.97 4.03 7.62
N HIS A 103 -27.51 3.87 6.36
CA HIS A 103 -28.18 4.49 5.21
C HIS A 103 -28.66 3.55 4.09
N LEU A 104 -28.56 2.23 4.23
CA LEU A 104 -28.96 1.29 3.16
C LEU A 104 -29.97 0.20 3.53
N LEU A 105 -30.67 0.29 4.67
CA LEU A 105 -31.83 -0.56 4.93
C LEU A 105 -32.96 0.22 5.64
N GLY A 106 -33.96 0.61 4.83
CA GLY A 106 -35.40 0.63 5.19
C GLY A 106 -35.86 1.53 6.32
#